data_AF-A0A3D5WFP1-F1
#
_entry.id   AF-A0A3D5WFP1-F1
#
_cell.length_a   1.000
_cell.length_b   1.000
_cell.length_c   1.000
_cell.angle_alpha   90.00
_cell.angle_beta   90.00
_cell.angle_gamma   90.00
#
_symmetry.space_group_name_H-M   'P 1'
#
loop_
_entity.id
_entity.type
_entity.pdbx_description
1 polymer ?
#
loop_
_entity_poly.entity_id
_entity_poly.type
_entity_poly.pdbx_seq_one_letter_code
_entity_poly.pdbx_strand_id
1 'polypeptide(L)'
;SYVFCFKQSANALLTSIRDGFSREGLGDLKGQIVADLEEAGEQPDRLIKIRDRFKKSASSAILPVFMVRRNRSWKPVNYEMDIAAQIPWDHVDLEPVRSLTLSMSEEKDIEHIATLSEDIKRVIEEKGAIKLKEGGIRVDPVFMTRQICDIVPNPWVAHEFAQATLIHLAGKYDRKMIADNFVFIIEELRKQLDREKDRLAENIFRQMLASDRMRFLVIGEKFDFTFPKSISVKPAARTLNRKDGRPLQLSLFEFVPEEEFNETEKAVAWYLEGQKRLFFWYRNRSRRDYAIQGWRKHKIYPDFIFTSTSSENEDDYEQVYVVETKGLHLMGSPDTDYKMEMFSLCNKEAKARSRSELGLAVKNKVLRFEVLAEDEWEAKLNDMLQE
;
A
#
# COMPACT_ATOMS: atom_id res chain seq x y z
N SER A 1 12.40 -13.05 11.29
CA SER A 1 13.76 -12.77 10.80
C SER A 1 14.19 -11.43 11.35
N TYR A 2 15.27 -11.37 12.13
CA TYR A 2 15.83 -10.11 12.65
C TYR A 2 17.03 -9.74 11.78
N VAL A 3 17.07 -8.49 11.30
CA VAL A 3 18.22 -7.93 10.58
C VAL A 3 18.97 -7.03 11.56
N PHE A 4 20.21 -7.38 11.88
CA PHE A 4 21.05 -6.59 12.78
C PHE A 4 21.90 -5.63 11.94
N CYS A 5 21.59 -4.33 12.00
CA CYS A 5 22.38 -3.28 11.36
C CYS A 5 23.11 -2.46 12.43
N PHE A 6 24.44 -2.54 12.47
CA PHE A 6 25.26 -1.64 13.29
C PHE A 6 25.55 -0.35 12.50
N LYS A 7 24.94 0.77 12.91
CA LYS A 7 25.28 2.12 12.45
C LYS A 7 25.52 3.02 13.67
N GLN A 8 26.60 3.81 13.64
CA GLN A 8 27.01 4.76 14.70
C GLN A 8 25.96 5.85 15.03
N SER A 9 24.83 5.89 14.32
CA SER A 9 23.68 6.78 14.58
C SER A 9 22.34 6.04 14.52
N ALA A 10 22.26 4.83 15.09
CA ALA A 10 21.05 4.01 15.12
C ALA A 10 19.79 4.80 15.54
N ASN A 11 19.90 5.69 16.54
CA ASN A 11 18.79 6.56 16.93
C ASN A 11 18.36 7.55 15.84
N ALA A 12 19.29 8.18 15.12
CA ALA A 12 18.95 9.09 14.03
C ALA A 12 18.32 8.34 12.85
N LEU A 13 18.78 7.12 12.56
CA LEU A 13 18.18 6.24 11.57
C LEU A 13 16.76 5.81 11.98
N LEU A 14 16.57 5.39 13.23
CA LEU A 14 15.25 5.03 13.75
C LEU A 14 14.28 6.21 13.72
N THR A 15 14.73 7.42 14.07
CA THR A 15 13.93 8.64 13.92
C THR A 15 13.58 8.92 12.46
N SER A 16 14.55 8.83 11.54
CA SER A 16 14.31 9.03 10.10
C SER A 16 13.31 8.02 9.54
N ILE A 17 13.38 6.76 9.98
CA ILE A 17 12.42 5.71 9.60
C ILE A 17 11.04 6.08 10.14
N ARG A 18 10.91 6.43 11.42
CA ARG A 18 9.64 6.84 12.04
C ARG A 18 9.02 8.04 11.33
N ASP A 19 9.83 9.03 10.96
CA ASP A 19 9.38 10.22 10.23
C ASP A 19 8.93 9.86 8.81
N GLY A 20 9.60 8.91 8.15
CA GLY A 20 9.17 8.33 6.88
C GLY A 20 7.79 7.67 6.99
N PHE A 21 7.56 6.82 8.00
CA PHE A 21 6.24 6.22 8.24
C PHE A 21 5.15 7.29 8.46
N SER A 22 5.45 8.36 9.20
CA SER A 22 4.49 9.46 9.41
C SER A 22 4.15 10.21 8.11
N ARG A 23 5.12 10.49 7.24
CA ARG A 23 4.88 11.14 5.94
C ARG A 23 4.06 10.28 4.98
N GLU A 24 4.19 8.96 5.10
CA GLU A 24 3.49 7.98 4.26
C GLU A 24 2.09 7.60 4.80
N GLY A 25 1.60 8.24 5.88
CA GLY A 25 0.28 7.91 6.49
C GLY A 25 0.28 6.63 7.34
N LEU A 26 1.47 6.10 7.65
CA LEU A 26 1.67 4.85 8.37
C LEU A 26 2.03 5.07 9.86
N GLY A 27 1.47 6.12 10.48
CA GLY A 27 1.80 6.58 11.84
C GLY A 27 1.68 5.51 12.93
N ASP A 28 0.75 4.56 12.78
CA ASP A 28 0.57 3.42 13.69
C ASP A 28 1.71 2.41 13.71
N LEU A 29 2.46 2.31 12.62
CA LEU A 29 3.63 1.43 12.58
C LEU A 29 4.82 2.02 13.36
N LYS A 30 4.78 3.31 13.69
CA LYS A 30 5.79 3.98 14.54
C LYS A 30 5.96 3.31 15.90
N GLY A 31 4.84 2.86 16.49
CA GLY A 31 4.80 2.21 17.80
C GLY A 31 5.41 0.80 17.81
N GLN A 32 5.59 0.16 16.65
CA GLN A 32 6.22 -1.16 16.51
C GLN A 32 7.75 -1.07 16.40
N ILE A 33 8.30 0.13 16.20
CA ILE A 33 9.74 0.38 16.14
C ILE A 33 10.23 0.55 17.58
N VAL A 34 10.75 -0.53 18.17
CA VAL A 34 11.32 -0.55 19.53
C VAL A 34 12.84 -0.35 19.42
N ALA A 35 13.39 0.52 20.26
CA ALA A 35 14.83 0.56 20.49
C ALA A 35 15.13 -0.37 21.67
N ASP A 36 16.11 -1.27 21.53
CA ASP A 36 16.60 -2.08 22.65
C ASP A 36 17.19 -1.14 23.71
N LEU A 37 16.35 -0.76 24.67
CA LEU A 37 16.72 -0.11 25.91
C LEU A 37 16.17 -1.01 27.02
N GLU A 38 17.01 -1.31 28.00
CA GLU A 38 16.79 -2.29 29.07
C GLU A 38 15.37 -2.23 29.67
N GLU A 39 14.82 -3.43 29.88
CA GLU A 39 13.44 -3.74 30.30
C GLU A 39 12.96 -2.91 31.51
N ALA A 40 12.21 -1.85 31.25
CA ALA A 40 11.24 -1.34 32.20
C ALA A 40 9.95 -2.16 32.04
N GLY A 41 9.56 -2.88 33.09
CA GLY A 41 8.47 -3.88 33.08
C GLY A 41 7.27 -3.48 32.22
N GLU A 42 7.01 -4.29 31.19
CA GLU A 42 5.91 -4.06 30.26
C GLU A 42 4.57 -4.18 31.00
N GLN A 43 3.90 -3.04 31.19
CA GLN A 43 2.50 -3.08 31.56
C GLN A 43 1.68 -3.62 30.38
N PRO A 44 0.73 -4.52 30.61
CA PRO A 44 -0.07 -5.10 29.53
C PRO A 44 -0.88 -4.01 28.83
N ASP A 45 -1.00 -4.13 27.51
CA ASP A 45 -1.79 -3.22 26.70
C ASP A 45 -3.23 -3.08 27.23
N ARG A 46 -3.75 -1.86 27.11
CA ARG A 46 -5.15 -1.54 27.40
C ARG A 46 -6.01 -1.96 26.22
N LEU A 47 -7.00 -2.82 26.50
CA LEU A 47 -8.00 -3.21 25.52
C LEU A 47 -9.15 -2.18 25.50
N ILE A 48 -9.27 -1.44 24.41
CA ILE A 48 -10.28 -0.41 24.21
C ILE A 48 -11.40 -0.96 23.33
N LYS A 49 -12.67 -0.80 23.73
CA LYS A 49 -13.84 -1.30 23.00
C LYS A 49 -14.49 -0.19 22.15
N ILE A 50 -15.30 -0.61 21.18
CA ILE A 50 -16.22 0.29 20.46
C ILE A 50 -17.16 0.95 21.48
N ARG A 51 -17.45 2.24 21.31
CA ARG A 51 -18.43 2.96 22.13
C ARG A 51 -19.81 2.32 22.04
N ASP A 52 -20.49 2.16 23.17
CA ASP A 52 -21.76 1.42 23.24
C ASP A 52 -22.82 1.93 22.24
N ARG A 53 -22.92 3.26 22.06
CA ARG A 53 -23.86 3.88 21.12
C ARG A 53 -23.64 3.50 19.65
N PHE A 54 -22.42 3.14 19.25
CA PHE A 54 -22.09 2.78 17.87
C PHE A 54 -22.03 1.28 17.65
N LYS A 55 -22.01 0.47 18.71
CA LYS A 55 -21.75 -0.97 18.66
C LYS A 55 -22.71 -1.73 17.74
N LYS A 56 -24.01 -1.38 17.77
CA LYS A 56 -25.02 -2.00 16.91
C LYS A 56 -24.74 -1.71 15.44
N SER A 57 -24.66 -0.43 15.06
CA SER A 57 -24.46 0.01 13.68
C SER A 57 -23.09 -0.37 13.13
N ALA A 58 -22.03 -0.31 13.93
CA ALA A 58 -20.68 -0.73 13.55
C ALA A 58 -20.59 -2.25 13.32
N SER A 59 -21.37 -3.07 14.05
CA SER A 59 -21.40 -4.52 13.84
C SER A 59 -22.15 -4.91 12.55
N SER A 60 -23.10 -4.08 12.12
CA SER A 60 -23.78 -4.23 10.82
C SER A 60 -23.03 -3.57 9.66
N ALA A 61 -22.01 -2.76 9.94
CA ALA A 61 -21.23 -2.09 8.93
C ALA A 61 -20.34 -3.08 8.21
N ILE A 62 -20.53 -3.16 6.90
CA ILE A 62 -19.78 -4.04 6.03
C ILE A 62 -19.26 -3.24 4.84
N LEU A 63 -17.96 -3.30 4.62
CA LEU A 63 -17.31 -2.69 3.47
C LEU A 63 -17.05 -3.74 2.37
N PRO A 64 -17.35 -3.42 1.10
CA PRO A 64 -17.11 -4.32 -0.02
C PRO A 64 -15.62 -4.51 -0.29
N VAL A 65 -15.27 -5.66 -0.86
CA VAL A 65 -13.94 -5.90 -1.42
C VAL A 65 -14.06 -6.54 -2.80
N PHE A 66 -12.99 -6.52 -3.57
CA PHE A 66 -12.93 -7.28 -4.81
C PHE A 66 -12.88 -8.77 -4.51
N MET A 67 -13.84 -9.50 -5.05
CA MET A 67 -13.99 -10.93 -4.89
C MET A 67 -13.86 -11.61 -6.24
N VAL A 68 -13.18 -12.74 -6.26
CA VAL A 68 -13.05 -13.62 -7.43
C VAL A 68 -13.94 -14.83 -7.28
N ARG A 69 -14.56 -15.25 -8.38
CA ARG A 69 -15.36 -16.48 -8.43
C ARG A 69 -14.45 -17.68 -8.67
N ARG A 70 -14.34 -18.56 -7.68
CA ARG A 70 -13.70 -19.87 -7.81
C ARG A 70 -14.73 -20.97 -7.60
N ASN A 71 -14.99 -21.74 -8.65
CA ASN A 71 -16.05 -22.75 -8.70
C ASN A 71 -17.42 -22.13 -8.37
N ARG A 72 -18.02 -22.51 -7.22
CA ARG A 72 -19.31 -22.02 -6.71
C ARG A 72 -19.16 -21.07 -5.51
N SER A 73 -17.94 -20.66 -5.17
CA SER A 73 -17.66 -19.78 -4.04
C SER A 73 -16.96 -18.51 -4.51
N TRP A 74 -17.23 -17.43 -3.80
CA TRP A 74 -16.50 -16.19 -3.91
C TRP A 74 -15.43 -16.13 -2.83
N LYS A 75 -14.27 -15.55 -3.16
CA LYS A 75 -13.18 -15.30 -2.21
C LYS A 75 -12.56 -13.94 -2.50
N PRO A 76 -11.97 -13.26 -1.49
CA PRO A 76 -11.22 -12.03 -1.73
C PRO A 76 -10.14 -12.27 -2.78
N VAL A 77 -10.00 -11.33 -3.70
CA VAL A 77 -8.95 -11.38 -4.72
C VAL A 77 -7.58 -11.46 -4.05
N ASN A 78 -6.73 -12.33 -4.58
CA ASN A 78 -5.34 -12.45 -4.20
C ASN A 78 -4.45 -12.03 -5.39
N TYR A 79 -3.61 -11.02 -5.22
CA TYR A 79 -2.77 -10.51 -6.30
C TYR A 79 -1.90 -11.63 -6.92
N GLU A 80 -1.18 -12.40 -6.11
CA GLU A 80 -0.25 -13.41 -6.62
C GLU A 80 -0.99 -14.51 -7.39
N MET A 81 -2.07 -15.04 -6.80
CA MET A 81 -2.77 -16.21 -7.35
C MET A 81 -3.74 -15.87 -8.48
N ASP A 82 -4.43 -14.74 -8.39
CA ASP A 82 -5.50 -14.38 -9.31
C ASP A 82 -5.06 -13.36 -10.37
N ILE A 83 -3.98 -12.61 -10.17
CA ILE A 83 -3.54 -11.56 -11.11
C ILE A 83 -2.16 -11.87 -11.65
N ALA A 84 -1.14 -11.91 -10.79
CA ALA A 84 0.26 -12.07 -11.19
C ALA A 84 0.50 -13.38 -11.95
N ALA A 85 -0.12 -14.48 -11.52
CA ALA A 85 -0.05 -15.77 -12.19
C ALA A 85 -0.62 -15.79 -13.63
N GLN A 86 -1.43 -14.80 -14.00
CA GLN A 86 -2.04 -14.68 -15.33
C GLN A 86 -1.31 -13.67 -16.23
N ILE A 87 -0.23 -13.03 -15.77
CA ILE A 87 0.48 -11.99 -16.56
C ILE A 87 1.07 -12.60 -17.85
N PRO A 88 0.66 -12.11 -19.03
CA PRO A 88 1.19 -12.58 -20.31
C PRO A 88 2.51 -11.84 -20.60
N TRP A 89 3.61 -12.37 -20.07
CA TRP A 89 4.94 -11.75 -20.18
C TRP A 89 5.42 -11.57 -21.62
N ASP A 90 4.89 -12.34 -22.57
CA ASP A 90 5.14 -12.18 -24.01
C ASP A 90 4.60 -10.85 -24.59
N HIS A 91 3.73 -10.13 -23.86
CA HIS A 91 3.18 -8.83 -24.24
C HIS A 91 3.95 -7.63 -23.65
N VAL A 92 5.10 -7.86 -23.01
CA VAL A 92 5.96 -6.80 -22.46
C VAL A 92 6.57 -5.99 -23.59
N ASP A 93 6.43 -4.66 -23.50
CA ASP A 93 7.14 -3.72 -24.35
C ASP A 93 8.52 -3.38 -23.78
N LEU A 94 9.57 -3.73 -24.51
CA LEU A 94 10.97 -3.40 -24.18
C LEU A 94 11.49 -2.18 -24.94
N GLU A 95 10.69 -1.55 -25.81
CA GLU A 95 11.15 -0.46 -26.66
C GLU A 95 11.77 0.73 -25.88
N PRO A 96 11.21 1.15 -24.72
CA PRO A 96 11.84 2.21 -23.92
C PRO A 96 13.29 1.88 -23.54
N VAL A 97 13.58 0.63 -23.15
CA VAL A 97 14.93 0.19 -22.78
C VAL A 97 15.83 0.03 -24.01
N ARG A 98 15.26 -0.46 -25.12
CA ARG A 98 15.95 -0.60 -26.41
C ARG A 98 16.32 0.74 -27.03
N SER A 99 15.60 1.80 -26.68
CA SER A 99 15.80 3.17 -27.14
C SER A 99 16.78 3.99 -26.29
N LEU A 100 17.33 3.40 -25.21
CA LEU A 100 18.24 4.09 -24.30
C LEU A 100 19.46 4.66 -25.02
N THR A 101 19.79 5.91 -24.66
CA THR A 101 21.05 6.54 -25.00
C THR A 101 22.04 6.31 -23.86
N LEU A 102 23.13 5.58 -24.13
CA LEU A 102 24.16 5.31 -23.14
C LEU A 102 25.09 6.51 -22.98
N SER A 103 25.62 6.73 -21.77
CA SER A 103 26.57 7.80 -21.47
C SER A 103 28.02 7.36 -21.69
N MET A 104 28.87 8.30 -22.13
CA MET A 104 30.31 8.10 -22.24
C MET A 104 31.05 8.29 -20.90
N SER A 105 30.32 8.62 -19.81
CA SER A 105 30.90 8.86 -18.49
C SER A 105 31.13 7.54 -17.73
N GLU A 106 32.36 7.30 -17.29
CA GLU A 106 32.69 6.17 -16.41
C GLU A 106 32.15 6.43 -14.98
N GLU A 107 30.94 5.96 -14.68
CA GLU A 107 30.51 5.81 -13.28
C GLU A 107 31.20 4.58 -12.68
N LYS A 108 31.81 4.76 -11.50
CA LYS A 108 32.52 3.68 -10.80
C LYS A 108 31.54 2.86 -9.99
N ASP A 109 30.88 1.92 -10.65
CA ASP A 109 30.09 0.93 -9.96
C ASP A 109 31.01 -0.02 -9.18
N ILE A 110 30.51 -0.62 -8.10
CA ILE A 110 31.22 -1.62 -7.28
C ILE A 110 30.28 -2.81 -7.07
N GLU A 111 30.66 -3.99 -7.54
CA GLU A 111 29.95 -5.24 -7.25
C GLU A 111 30.50 -5.87 -5.96
N HIS A 112 29.62 -6.12 -5.00
CA HIS A 112 29.92 -6.88 -3.79
C HIS A 112 29.28 -8.26 -3.87
N ILE A 113 30.09 -9.32 -3.84
CA ILE A 113 29.61 -10.70 -3.81
C ILE A 113 29.81 -11.27 -2.41
N ALA A 114 28.70 -11.52 -1.72
CA ALA A 114 28.69 -12.14 -0.39
C ALA A 114 28.02 -13.51 -0.44
N THR A 115 28.58 -14.48 0.29
CA THR A 115 28.01 -15.83 0.46
C THR A 115 27.84 -16.13 1.94
N LEU A 116 27.00 -17.13 2.28
CA LEU A 116 26.95 -17.67 3.63
C LEU A 116 28.29 -18.33 3.95
N SER A 117 28.90 -18.00 5.08
CA SER A 117 30.14 -18.64 5.50
C SER A 117 29.86 -20.06 5.99
N GLU A 118 30.87 -20.92 5.88
CA GLU A 118 30.87 -22.23 6.53
C GLU A 118 31.21 -22.12 8.04
N ASP A 119 31.70 -20.97 8.51
CA ASP A 119 31.99 -20.71 9.91
C ASP A 119 30.73 -20.25 10.68
N ILE A 120 30.32 -21.04 11.67
CA ILE A 120 29.18 -20.76 12.57
C ILE A 120 29.31 -19.39 13.29
N LYS A 121 30.54 -18.87 13.45
CA LYS A 121 30.80 -17.56 14.10
C LYS A 121 30.81 -16.38 13.13
N ARG A 122 30.75 -16.60 11.82
CA ARG A 122 30.63 -15.55 10.79
C ARG A 122 29.46 -15.88 9.86
N VAL A 123 28.35 -15.17 9.99
CA VAL A 123 27.13 -15.48 9.20
C VAL A 123 27.32 -15.23 7.70
N ILE A 124 28.16 -14.26 7.33
CA ILE A 124 28.38 -13.83 5.95
C ILE A 124 29.89 -13.77 5.71
N GLU A 125 30.33 -14.35 4.59
CA GLU A 125 31.69 -14.27 4.08
C GLU A 125 31.67 -13.51 2.75
N GLU A 126 32.37 -12.38 2.71
CA GLU A 126 32.59 -11.63 1.49
C GLU A 126 33.65 -12.38 0.67
N LYS A 127 33.23 -13.09 -0.39
CA LYS A 127 34.16 -13.82 -1.28
C LYS A 127 35.01 -12.86 -2.12
N GLY A 128 34.63 -11.59 -2.19
CA GLY A 128 35.44 -10.50 -2.71
C GLY A 128 34.63 -9.24 -2.99
N ALA A 129 35.29 -8.09 -2.88
CA ALA A 129 34.85 -6.83 -3.48
C ALA A 129 35.66 -6.64 -4.77
N ILE A 130 35.02 -6.78 -5.93
CA ILE A 130 35.69 -6.51 -7.19
C ILE A 130 35.70 -4.99 -7.37
N LYS A 131 36.82 -4.34 -7.03
CA LYS A 131 37.06 -2.95 -7.46
C LYS A 131 37.28 -2.97 -8.97
N LEU A 132 36.29 -2.48 -9.72
CA LEU A 132 36.16 -2.51 -11.18
C LEU A 132 37.19 -1.64 -11.95
N LYS A 133 38.43 -1.49 -11.44
CA LYS A 133 39.49 -0.68 -12.07
C LYS A 133 40.26 -1.40 -13.18
N GLU A 134 40.16 -2.72 -13.29
CA GLU A 134 40.82 -3.49 -14.35
C GLU A 134 39.84 -4.54 -14.90
N GLY A 135 38.88 -4.12 -15.72
CA GLY A 135 38.06 -5.06 -16.50
C GLY A 135 36.59 -4.73 -16.71
N GLY A 136 36.05 -3.61 -16.18
CA GLY A 136 34.64 -3.24 -16.30
C GLY A 136 33.69 -4.29 -15.70
N ILE A 137 32.39 -3.99 -15.59
CA ILE A 137 31.43 -5.05 -15.26
C ILE A 137 31.40 -5.97 -16.47
N ARG A 138 31.66 -7.27 -16.26
CA ARG A 138 31.46 -8.23 -17.34
C ARG A 138 29.97 -8.23 -17.66
N VAL A 139 29.62 -7.73 -18.85
CA VAL A 139 28.27 -7.84 -19.40
C VAL A 139 27.89 -9.32 -19.40
N ASP A 140 27.05 -9.69 -18.44
CA ASP A 140 26.64 -11.07 -18.19
C ASP A 140 25.10 -11.14 -18.13
N PRO A 141 24.45 -11.76 -19.14
CA PRO A 141 23.00 -11.89 -19.14
C PRO A 141 22.50 -12.70 -17.94
N VAL A 142 23.29 -13.62 -17.38
CA VAL A 142 22.89 -14.40 -16.19
C VAL A 142 22.84 -13.51 -14.96
N PHE A 143 23.81 -12.62 -14.78
CA PHE A 143 23.77 -11.63 -13.71
C PHE A 143 22.54 -10.72 -13.85
N MET A 144 22.33 -10.14 -15.03
CA MET A 144 21.17 -9.28 -15.31
C MET A 144 19.84 -10.00 -15.08
N THR A 145 19.75 -11.31 -15.41
CA THR A 145 18.58 -12.15 -15.12
C THR A 145 18.28 -12.19 -13.62
N ARG A 146 19.30 -12.44 -12.78
CA ARG A 146 19.13 -12.49 -11.32
C ARG A 146 18.62 -11.17 -10.76
N GLN A 147 19.07 -10.05 -11.35
CA GLN A 147 18.66 -8.71 -10.98
C GLN A 147 17.23 -8.36 -11.40
N ILE A 148 16.48 -9.21 -12.11
CA ILE A 148 15.08 -8.92 -12.50
C ILE A 148 14.10 -10.04 -12.10
N CYS A 149 14.58 -11.13 -11.50
CA CYS A 149 13.77 -12.28 -11.09
C CYS A 149 12.75 -11.97 -9.98
N ASP A 150 12.95 -10.90 -9.22
CA ASP A 150 11.98 -10.40 -8.23
C ASP A 150 10.75 -9.74 -8.90
N ILE A 151 10.89 -9.27 -10.14
CA ILE A 151 9.82 -8.68 -10.95
C ILE A 151 9.21 -9.74 -11.89
N VAL A 152 10.06 -10.48 -12.60
CA VAL A 152 9.69 -11.54 -13.54
C VAL A 152 9.98 -12.90 -12.89
N PRO A 153 8.99 -13.56 -12.27
CA PRO A 153 9.25 -14.71 -11.40
C PRO A 153 9.72 -15.96 -12.14
N ASN A 154 9.51 -16.04 -13.46
CA ASN A 154 10.01 -17.14 -14.29
C ASN A 154 11.44 -16.83 -14.76
N PRO A 155 12.48 -17.56 -14.29
CA PRO A 155 13.87 -17.27 -14.64
C PRO A 155 14.21 -17.40 -16.13
N TRP A 156 13.50 -18.25 -16.87
CA TRP A 156 13.72 -18.41 -18.32
C TRP A 156 13.20 -17.19 -19.07
N VAL A 157 12.01 -16.70 -18.72
CA VAL A 157 11.43 -15.47 -19.31
C VAL A 157 12.27 -14.25 -18.94
N ALA A 158 12.70 -14.15 -17.67
CA ALA A 158 13.64 -13.13 -17.24
C ALA A 158 14.94 -13.16 -18.06
N HIS A 159 15.48 -14.36 -18.30
CA HIS A 159 16.69 -14.52 -19.10
C HIS A 159 16.49 -14.08 -20.55
N GLU A 160 15.36 -14.40 -21.16
CA GLU A 160 15.00 -13.94 -22.50
C GLU A 160 14.95 -12.41 -22.59
N PHE A 161 14.39 -11.72 -21.59
CA PHE A 161 14.42 -10.25 -21.55
C PHE A 161 15.82 -9.69 -21.40
N ALA A 162 16.64 -10.25 -20.51
CA ALA A 162 18.03 -9.84 -20.34
C ALA A 162 18.83 -9.99 -21.65
N GLN A 163 18.71 -11.15 -22.30
CA GLN A 163 19.36 -11.41 -23.58
C GLN A 163 18.86 -10.48 -24.68
N ALA A 164 17.54 -10.35 -24.85
CA ALA A 164 16.95 -9.52 -25.90
C ALA A 164 17.38 -8.05 -25.78
N THR A 165 17.44 -7.51 -24.56
CA THR A 165 17.93 -6.16 -24.30
C THR A 165 19.40 -6.00 -24.67
N LEU A 166 20.27 -6.90 -24.22
CA LEU A 166 21.71 -6.82 -24.49
C LEU A 166 22.05 -7.01 -25.97
N ILE A 167 21.36 -7.93 -26.66
CA ILE A 167 21.53 -8.15 -28.11
C ILE A 167 21.15 -6.89 -28.88
N HIS A 168 20.03 -6.24 -28.52
CA HIS A 168 19.59 -5.02 -29.19
C HIS A 168 20.56 -3.85 -28.98
N LEU A 169 21.05 -3.66 -27.75
CA LEU A 169 22.02 -2.62 -27.44
C LEU A 169 23.38 -2.87 -28.10
N ALA A 170 23.81 -4.13 -28.21
CA ALA A 170 25.04 -4.52 -28.93
C ALA A 170 24.97 -4.23 -30.44
N GLY A 171 23.77 -4.11 -31.00
CA GLY A 171 23.57 -3.62 -32.37
C GLY A 171 23.79 -2.12 -32.53
N LYS A 172 23.77 -1.35 -31.43
CA LYS A 172 23.88 0.13 -31.42
C LYS A 172 25.19 0.64 -30.83
N TYR A 173 25.74 -0.06 -29.84
CA TYR A 173 26.88 0.37 -29.05
C TYR A 173 27.96 -0.70 -28.99
N ASP A 174 29.20 -0.28 -28.80
CA ASP A 174 30.30 -1.22 -28.59
C ASP A 174 30.23 -1.88 -27.21
N ARG A 175 31.03 -2.94 -27.05
CA ARG A 175 31.05 -3.73 -25.82
C ARG A 175 31.51 -2.93 -24.59
N LYS A 176 32.40 -1.96 -24.77
CA LYS A 176 32.92 -1.16 -23.66
C LYS A 176 31.81 -0.24 -23.14
N MET A 177 31.12 0.45 -24.04
CA MET A 177 30.01 1.33 -23.71
C MET A 177 28.89 0.61 -22.93
N ILE A 178 28.54 -0.61 -23.35
CA ILE A 178 27.54 -1.42 -22.65
C ILE A 178 28.04 -1.85 -21.27
N ALA A 179 29.31 -2.22 -21.14
CA ALA A 179 29.92 -2.59 -19.86
C ALA A 179 29.93 -1.41 -18.87
N ASP A 180 30.29 -0.22 -19.36
CA ASP A 180 30.38 1.01 -18.55
C ASP A 180 29.01 1.51 -18.09
N ASN A 181 27.92 1.13 -18.79
CA ASN A 181 26.54 1.52 -18.45
C ASN A 181 25.70 0.33 -17.95
N PHE A 182 26.32 -0.80 -17.60
CA PHE A 182 25.58 -2.05 -17.39
C PHE A 182 24.59 -1.98 -16.22
N VAL A 183 24.97 -1.36 -15.09
CA VAL A 183 24.05 -1.15 -13.95
C VAL A 183 22.90 -0.24 -14.34
N PHE A 184 23.18 0.85 -15.04
CA PHE A 184 22.14 1.75 -15.55
C PHE A 184 21.15 1.01 -16.46
N ILE A 185 21.63 0.17 -17.38
CA ILE A 185 20.78 -0.66 -18.25
C ILE A 185 19.90 -1.61 -17.41
N ILE A 186 20.45 -2.23 -16.37
CA ILE A 186 19.69 -3.09 -15.46
C ILE A 186 18.59 -2.29 -14.76
N GLU A 187 18.90 -1.12 -14.21
CA GLU A 187 17.93 -0.27 -13.51
C GLU A 187 16.81 0.21 -14.44
N GLU A 188 17.12 0.62 -15.66
CA GLU A 188 16.12 1.02 -16.64
C GLU A 188 15.26 -0.18 -17.09
N LEU A 189 15.85 -1.37 -17.24
CA LEU A 189 15.07 -2.58 -17.51
C LEU A 189 14.14 -2.91 -16.34
N ARG A 190 14.62 -2.84 -15.09
CA ARG A 190 13.79 -3.07 -13.89
C ARG A 190 12.59 -2.13 -13.87
N LYS A 191 12.82 -0.82 -14.05
CA LYS A 191 11.75 0.19 -14.10
C LYS A 191 10.73 -0.11 -15.20
N GLN A 192 11.20 -0.50 -16.39
CA GLN A 192 10.30 -0.83 -17.50
C GLN A 192 9.50 -2.10 -17.21
N LEU A 193 10.13 -3.16 -16.70
CA LEU A 193 9.44 -4.40 -16.36
C LEU A 193 8.40 -4.20 -15.24
N ASP A 194 8.68 -3.36 -14.25
CA ASP A 194 7.71 -3.02 -13.21
C ASP A 194 6.48 -2.28 -13.78
N ARG A 195 6.71 -1.32 -14.68
CA ARG A 195 5.62 -0.61 -15.39
C ARG A 195 4.77 -1.55 -16.22
N GLU A 196 5.43 -2.43 -17.00
CA GLU A 196 4.74 -3.38 -17.86
C GLU A 196 3.99 -4.45 -17.06
N LYS A 197 4.57 -4.92 -15.95
CA LYS A 197 3.90 -5.80 -14.98
C LYS A 197 2.60 -5.16 -14.49
N ASP A 198 2.64 -3.89 -14.07
CA ASP A 198 1.48 -3.16 -13.58
C ASP A 198 0.42 -2.95 -14.67
N ARG A 199 0.83 -2.55 -15.89
CA ARG A 199 -0.05 -2.39 -17.06
C ARG A 199 -0.76 -3.70 -17.43
N LEU A 200 -0.03 -4.81 -17.46
CA LEU A 200 -0.58 -6.13 -17.79
C LEU A 200 -1.49 -6.65 -16.67
N ALA A 201 -1.11 -6.44 -15.41
CA ALA A 201 -1.94 -6.78 -14.25
C ALA A 201 -3.26 -6.00 -14.24
N GLU A 202 -3.24 -4.71 -14.57
CA GLU A 202 -4.43 -3.88 -14.71
C GLU A 202 -5.37 -4.42 -15.78
N ASN A 203 -4.84 -4.77 -16.96
CA ASN A 203 -5.62 -5.33 -18.05
C ASN A 203 -6.35 -6.62 -17.61
N ILE A 204 -5.64 -7.51 -16.91
CA ILE A 204 -6.24 -8.73 -16.36
C ILE A 204 -7.35 -8.39 -15.37
N PHE A 205 -7.09 -7.46 -14.45
CA PHE A 205 -8.08 -7.03 -13.44
C PHE A 205 -9.36 -6.51 -14.09
N ARG A 206 -9.22 -5.60 -15.07
CA ARG A 206 -10.36 -5.04 -15.82
C ARG A 206 -11.10 -6.10 -16.64
N GLN A 207 -10.38 -7.03 -17.26
CA GLN A 207 -10.99 -8.16 -17.96
C GLN A 207 -11.76 -9.07 -17.01
N MET A 208 -11.24 -9.33 -15.81
CA MET A 208 -11.94 -10.13 -14.80
C MET A 208 -13.24 -9.46 -14.33
N LEU A 209 -13.24 -8.13 -14.17
CA LEU A 209 -14.47 -7.37 -13.89
C LEU A 209 -15.47 -7.44 -15.04
N ALA A 210 -15.00 -7.20 -16.28
CA ALA A 210 -15.86 -7.21 -17.48
C ALA A 210 -16.46 -8.60 -17.78
N SER A 211 -15.70 -9.67 -17.50
CA SER A 211 -16.14 -11.05 -17.68
C SER A 211 -16.90 -11.63 -16.48
N ASP A 212 -17.17 -10.80 -15.46
CA ASP A 212 -17.90 -11.19 -14.24
C ASP A 212 -17.21 -12.32 -13.43
N ARG A 213 -15.92 -12.58 -13.71
CA ARG A 213 -15.04 -13.45 -12.90
C ARG A 213 -14.61 -12.79 -11.60
N MET A 214 -14.64 -11.46 -11.57
CA MET A 214 -14.41 -10.63 -10.39
C MET A 214 -15.57 -9.66 -10.21
N ARG A 215 -15.91 -9.35 -8.97
CA ARG A 215 -16.92 -8.35 -8.62
C ARG A 215 -16.52 -7.62 -7.35
N PHE A 216 -16.96 -6.37 -7.21
CA PHE A 216 -16.87 -5.61 -5.97
C PHE A 216 -18.15 -5.82 -5.16
N LEU A 217 -18.08 -6.58 -4.06
CA LEU A 217 -19.28 -7.02 -3.34
C LEU A 217 -19.04 -7.34 -1.88
N VAL A 218 -20.16 -7.52 -1.18
CA VAL A 218 -20.29 -7.89 0.24
C VAL A 218 -20.91 -9.29 0.34
N ILE A 219 -20.29 -10.20 1.07
CA ILE A 219 -20.74 -11.58 1.26
C ILE A 219 -20.82 -11.92 2.75
N GLY A 220 -22.07 -12.02 3.21
CA GLY A 220 -22.39 -12.37 4.58
C GLY A 220 -21.66 -13.63 5.08
N GLU A 221 -21.20 -13.49 6.33
CA GLU A 221 -20.65 -14.46 7.28
C GLU A 221 -19.11 -14.62 7.38
N LYS A 222 -18.30 -14.48 6.32
CA LYS A 222 -16.83 -14.74 6.46
C LYS A 222 -15.85 -13.89 5.66
N PHE A 223 -16.31 -13.11 4.68
CA PHE A 223 -15.39 -12.42 3.75
C PHE A 223 -15.51 -10.90 3.77
N ASP A 224 -16.33 -10.40 4.68
CA ASP A 224 -16.64 -9.00 4.88
C ASP A 224 -15.66 -8.36 5.87
N PHE A 225 -15.25 -7.13 5.60
CA PHE A 225 -14.66 -6.32 6.66
C PHE A 225 -15.75 -5.84 7.61
N THR A 226 -15.61 -6.22 8.88
CA THR A 226 -16.34 -5.63 10.00
C THR A 226 -15.35 -4.86 10.86
N PHE A 227 -15.78 -3.76 11.46
CA PHE A 227 -14.92 -3.01 12.37
C PHE A 227 -14.39 -3.91 13.52
N PRO A 228 -13.14 -3.69 13.96
CA PRO A 228 -12.58 -4.47 15.07
C PRO A 228 -13.40 -4.28 16.33
N LYS A 229 -13.73 -5.36 17.05
CA LYS A 229 -14.51 -5.28 18.30
C LYS A 229 -13.79 -4.52 19.42
N SER A 230 -12.46 -4.52 19.37
CA SER A 230 -11.58 -3.83 20.30
C SER A 230 -10.22 -3.57 19.67
N ILE A 231 -9.50 -2.60 20.22
CA ILE A 231 -8.11 -2.27 19.86
C ILE A 231 -7.21 -2.40 21.09
N SER A 232 -5.96 -2.79 20.87
CA SER A 232 -4.92 -2.87 21.89
C SER A 232 -4.10 -1.58 21.85
N VAL A 233 -3.95 -0.92 22.99
CA VAL A 233 -3.26 0.38 23.09
C VAL A 233 -2.24 0.35 24.22
N LYS A 234 -1.07 0.95 23.99
CA LYS A 234 -0.03 1.02 25.01
C LYS A 234 -0.51 1.80 26.24
N PRO A 235 -0.16 1.39 27.47
CA PRO A 235 -0.62 2.07 28.70
C PRO A 235 -0.24 3.55 28.78
N ALA A 236 0.93 3.92 28.24
CA ALA A 236 1.46 5.28 28.21
C ALA A 236 0.96 6.15 27.04
N ALA A 237 0.14 5.59 26.14
CA ALA A 237 -0.39 6.33 24.99
C ALA A 237 -1.23 7.52 25.45
N ARG A 238 -1.18 8.61 24.66
CA ARG A 238 -2.04 9.77 24.89
C ARG A 238 -3.25 9.67 23.98
N THR A 239 -4.44 10.01 24.49
CA THR A 239 -5.61 10.08 23.63
C THR A 239 -5.61 11.41 22.88
N LEU A 240 -5.96 11.36 21.59
CA LEU A 240 -6.34 12.53 20.83
C LEU A 240 -7.59 13.14 21.47
N ASN A 241 -7.53 14.43 21.78
CA ASN A 241 -8.65 15.23 22.27
C ASN A 241 -9.05 16.24 21.19
N ARG A 242 -10.21 16.88 21.37
CA ARG A 242 -10.60 18.06 20.59
C ARG A 242 -9.62 19.21 20.83
N LYS A 243 -9.62 20.21 19.94
CA LYS A 243 -8.76 21.41 20.06
C LYS A 243 -8.96 22.19 21.37
N ASP A 244 -10.15 22.09 21.98
CA ASP A 244 -10.48 22.71 23.27
C ASP A 244 -10.13 21.83 24.49
N GLY A 245 -9.44 20.69 24.27
CA GLY A 245 -9.04 19.75 25.30
C GLY A 245 -10.14 18.79 25.76
N ARG A 246 -11.38 18.91 25.24
CA ARG A 246 -12.46 17.98 25.59
C ARG A 246 -12.27 16.63 24.91
N PRO A 247 -12.80 15.54 25.49
CA PRO A 247 -12.76 14.23 24.87
C PRO A 247 -13.51 14.19 23.55
N LEU A 248 -12.97 13.47 22.57
CA LEU A 248 -13.68 13.08 21.36
C LEU A 248 -14.96 12.31 21.74
N GLN A 249 -15.99 12.47 20.94
CA GLN A 249 -17.29 11.84 21.10
C GLN A 249 -17.57 10.96 19.88
N LEU A 250 -17.39 11.47 18.66
CA LEU A 250 -17.82 10.82 17.42
C LEU A 250 -16.81 9.79 16.89
N SER A 251 -15.67 9.61 17.56
CA SER A 251 -14.74 8.51 17.29
C SER A 251 -15.39 7.15 17.62
N LEU A 252 -15.16 6.14 16.78
CA LEU A 252 -15.72 4.79 16.97
C LEU A 252 -15.30 4.15 18.30
N PHE A 253 -14.05 4.38 18.71
CA PHE A 253 -13.47 3.94 19.97
C PHE A 253 -13.47 5.06 21.02
N GLU A 254 -13.53 4.67 22.30
CA GLU A 254 -13.45 5.61 23.44
C GLU A 254 -12.08 6.27 23.57
N PHE A 255 -11.04 5.59 23.11
CA PHE A 255 -9.66 6.07 23.15
C PHE A 255 -9.08 6.01 21.75
N VAL A 256 -8.46 7.12 21.32
CA VAL A 256 -7.83 7.25 20.01
C VAL A 256 -6.37 7.65 20.25
N PRO A 257 -5.38 6.78 20.02
CA PRO A 257 -3.98 7.12 20.29
C PRO A 257 -3.50 8.28 19.40
N GLU A 258 -3.09 9.38 20.01
CA GLU A 258 -2.68 10.60 19.29
C GLU A 258 -1.44 10.36 18.44
N GLU A 259 -0.53 9.51 18.89
CA GLU A 259 0.72 9.19 18.20
C GLU A 259 0.53 8.46 16.86
N GLU A 260 -0.67 7.91 16.59
CA GLU A 260 -0.99 7.23 15.34
C GLU A 260 -1.31 8.21 14.19
N PHE A 261 -1.41 9.51 14.46
CA PHE A 261 -1.84 10.52 13.51
C PHE A 261 -0.69 11.44 13.09
N ASN A 262 -0.64 11.79 11.79
CA ASN A 262 0.07 12.97 11.32
C ASN A 262 -0.80 14.25 11.48
N GLU A 263 -0.23 15.42 11.24
CA GLU A 263 -0.93 16.70 11.48
C GLU A 263 -2.15 16.90 10.55
N THR A 264 -2.08 16.46 9.29
CA THR A 264 -3.20 16.50 8.35
C THR A 264 -4.33 15.57 8.81
N GLU A 265 -4.00 14.35 9.23
CA GLU A 265 -4.97 13.39 9.77
C GLU A 265 -5.62 13.91 11.07
N LYS A 266 -4.87 14.57 11.96
CA LYS A 266 -5.44 15.25 13.14
C LYS A 266 -6.44 16.33 12.74
N ALA A 267 -6.09 17.14 11.73
CA ALA A 267 -6.97 18.19 11.22
C ALA A 267 -8.28 17.61 10.68
N VAL A 268 -8.20 16.54 9.87
CA VAL A 268 -9.36 15.80 9.36
C VAL A 268 -10.19 15.22 10.50
N ALA A 269 -9.57 14.56 11.48
CA ALA A 269 -10.26 13.98 12.64
C ALA A 269 -11.02 15.05 13.45
N TRP A 270 -10.39 16.20 13.71
CA TRP A 270 -11.05 17.31 14.41
C TRP A 270 -12.17 17.94 13.60
N TYR A 271 -12.02 18.03 12.27
CA TYR A 271 -13.09 18.51 11.41
C TYR A 271 -14.29 17.58 11.45
N LEU A 272 -14.09 16.27 11.28
CA LEU A 272 -15.15 15.26 11.33
C LEU A 272 -15.91 15.34 12.67
N GLU A 273 -15.18 15.46 13.78
CA GLU A 273 -15.73 15.58 15.13
C GLU A 273 -16.68 16.79 15.33
N GLY A 274 -16.55 17.82 14.48
CA GLY A 274 -17.40 19.01 14.48
C GLY A 274 -18.65 18.92 13.58
N GLN A 275 -18.79 17.87 12.79
CA GLN A 275 -19.84 17.79 11.77
C GLN A 275 -21.17 17.28 12.35
N LYS A 276 -22.25 18.01 12.08
CA LYS A 276 -23.59 17.68 12.60
C LYS A 276 -24.17 16.38 12.06
N ARG A 277 -23.92 16.09 10.77
CA ARG A 277 -24.43 14.89 10.10
C ARG A 277 -23.55 13.65 10.34
N LEU A 278 -22.42 13.79 11.02
CA LEU A 278 -21.54 12.66 11.24
C LEU A 278 -22.11 11.72 12.31
N PHE A 279 -22.20 10.44 11.97
CA PHE A 279 -22.61 9.42 12.92
C PHE A 279 -21.41 8.91 13.73
N PHE A 280 -20.39 8.35 13.07
CA PHE A 280 -19.07 8.12 13.67
C PHE A 280 -17.95 8.18 12.63
N TRP A 281 -16.72 8.34 13.12
CA TRP A 281 -15.49 8.19 12.33
C TRP A 281 -14.53 7.18 12.96
N TYR A 282 -13.73 6.54 12.11
CA TYR A 282 -12.74 5.55 12.47
C TYR A 282 -11.45 5.78 11.67
N ARG A 283 -10.31 5.87 12.37
CA ARG A 283 -8.99 5.86 11.73
C ARG A 283 -8.58 4.40 11.51
N ASN A 284 -8.51 4.02 10.25
CA ASN A 284 -8.24 2.66 9.82
C ASN A 284 -6.76 2.32 10.01
N ARG A 285 -6.44 1.15 10.59
CA ARG A 285 -5.04 0.81 10.89
C ARG A 285 -4.40 0.07 9.74
N SER A 286 -3.22 0.55 9.36
CA SER A 286 -2.46 0.03 8.25
C SER A 286 -2.06 -1.42 8.50
N ARG A 287 -2.20 -2.26 7.45
CA ARG A 287 -1.88 -3.70 7.48
C ARG A 287 -2.69 -4.54 8.48
N ARG A 288 -3.72 -3.99 9.13
CA ARG A 288 -4.54 -4.70 10.12
C ARG A 288 -6.01 -4.75 9.75
N ASP A 289 -6.58 -3.61 9.37
CA ASP A 289 -8.02 -3.47 9.20
C ASP A 289 -8.38 -3.44 7.70
N TYR A 290 -9.29 -2.55 7.30
CA TYR A 290 -9.86 -2.55 5.97
C TYR A 290 -8.80 -2.23 4.90
N ALA A 291 -8.85 -2.99 3.81
CA ALA A 291 -7.89 -2.85 2.73
C ALA A 291 -8.51 -3.23 1.38
N ILE A 292 -8.08 -2.54 0.34
CA ILE A 292 -8.51 -2.80 -1.04
C ILE A 292 -7.33 -3.44 -1.78
N GLN A 293 -7.55 -4.67 -2.26
CA GLN A 293 -6.61 -5.32 -3.15
C GLN A 293 -6.98 -5.00 -4.61
N GLY A 294 -6.17 -4.15 -5.24
CA GLY A 294 -6.25 -3.88 -6.68
C GLY A 294 -5.28 -4.74 -7.48
N TRP A 295 -4.84 -4.23 -8.64
CA TRP A 295 -3.88 -4.90 -9.54
C TRP A 295 -2.41 -4.68 -9.20
N ARG A 296 -2.08 -3.95 -8.14
CA ARG A 296 -0.72 -3.91 -7.59
C ARG A 296 -0.54 -4.87 -6.41
N LYS A 297 0.69 -5.31 -6.18
CA LYS A 297 1.06 -6.27 -5.11
C LYS A 297 0.61 -5.83 -3.72
N HIS A 298 0.76 -4.54 -3.41
CA HIS A 298 0.40 -4.00 -2.11
C HIS A 298 -1.05 -3.52 -2.10
N LYS A 299 -1.75 -3.84 -1.01
CA LYS A 299 -3.11 -3.36 -0.76
C LYS A 299 -3.09 -1.88 -0.39
N ILE A 300 -4.17 -1.19 -0.74
CA ILE A 300 -4.44 0.17 -0.29
C ILE A 300 -5.13 0.07 1.07
N TYR A 301 -4.59 0.76 2.07
CA TYR A 301 -5.19 0.91 3.41
C TYR A 301 -5.60 2.37 3.56
N PRO A 302 -6.88 2.71 3.31
CA PRO A 302 -7.40 4.06 3.47
C PRO A 302 -7.14 4.57 4.90
N ASP A 303 -6.91 5.86 5.09
CA ASP A 303 -6.63 6.43 6.42
C ASP A 303 -7.89 6.49 7.30
N PHE A 304 -9.03 6.88 6.74
CA PHE A 304 -10.28 7.04 7.49
C PHE A 304 -11.45 6.28 6.86
N ILE A 305 -12.31 5.76 7.74
CA ILE A 305 -13.64 5.31 7.41
C ILE A 305 -14.61 6.08 8.30
N PHE A 306 -15.56 6.78 7.72
CA PHE A 306 -16.56 7.53 8.48
C PHE A 306 -17.94 7.41 7.89
N THR A 307 -18.95 7.76 8.68
CA THR A 307 -20.35 7.55 8.35
C THR A 307 -21.17 8.79 8.63
N SER A 308 -22.19 9.05 7.81
CA SER A 308 -23.12 10.15 8.01
C SER A 308 -24.57 9.65 8.07
N THR A 309 -25.40 10.35 8.84
CA THR A 309 -26.85 10.14 8.89
C THR A 309 -27.57 10.95 7.81
N SER A 310 -28.79 10.53 7.50
CA SER A 310 -29.75 11.38 6.82
C SER A 310 -30.56 12.19 7.83
N SER A 311 -31.28 13.19 7.34
CA SER A 311 -32.16 14.02 8.18
C SER A 311 -33.33 13.25 8.80
N GLU A 312 -33.60 12.01 8.36
CA GLU A 312 -34.79 11.24 8.75
C GLU A 312 -34.54 10.16 9.80
N ASN A 313 -33.29 9.72 10.00
CA ASN A 313 -32.94 8.69 10.99
C ASN A 313 -31.60 9.02 11.66
N GLU A 314 -31.66 9.48 12.91
CA GLU A 314 -30.47 9.80 13.71
C GLU A 314 -29.85 8.57 14.40
N ASP A 315 -30.56 7.44 14.44
CA ASP A 315 -30.14 6.22 15.16
C ASP A 315 -29.27 5.28 14.29
N ASP A 316 -29.17 5.53 12.99
CA ASP A 316 -28.31 4.78 12.07
C ASP A 316 -27.77 5.67 10.94
N TYR A 317 -26.65 5.29 10.34
CA TYR A 317 -26.05 6.02 9.23
C TYR A 317 -26.72 5.66 7.90
N GLU A 318 -26.53 6.46 6.85
CA GLU A 318 -26.95 6.11 5.48
C GLU A 318 -25.74 6.02 4.54
N GLN A 319 -24.71 6.84 4.76
CA GLN A 319 -23.56 6.90 3.87
C GLN A 319 -22.31 6.44 4.62
N VAL A 320 -21.43 5.74 3.90
CA VAL A 320 -20.10 5.35 4.38
C VAL A 320 -19.05 5.90 3.42
N TYR A 321 -18.07 6.55 4.01
CA TYR A 321 -16.97 7.19 3.35
C TYR A 321 -15.68 6.48 3.70
N VAL A 322 -14.87 6.23 2.69
CA VAL A 322 -13.55 5.61 2.81
C VAL A 322 -12.58 6.59 2.16
N VAL A 323 -11.69 7.18 2.95
CA VAL A 323 -10.84 8.26 2.46
C VAL A 323 -9.37 8.02 2.77
N GLU A 324 -8.54 8.40 1.80
CA GLU A 324 -7.08 8.46 1.91
C GLU A 324 -6.68 9.94 1.96
N THR A 325 -5.87 10.33 2.94
CA THR A 325 -5.26 11.65 3.01
C THR A 325 -3.87 11.62 2.36
N LYS A 326 -3.55 12.68 1.60
CA LYS A 326 -2.26 12.80 0.92
C LYS A 326 -1.71 14.21 1.03
N GLY A 327 -0.44 14.28 1.43
CA GLY A 327 0.32 15.53 1.41
C GLY A 327 0.51 16.04 -0.01
N LEU A 328 0.53 17.37 -0.18
CA LEU A 328 0.61 18.02 -1.50
C LEU A 328 1.80 17.54 -2.34
N HIS A 329 2.96 17.33 -1.71
CA HIS A 329 4.18 16.88 -2.37
C HIS A 329 4.09 15.46 -2.98
N LEU A 330 3.07 14.67 -2.60
CA LEU A 330 2.82 13.33 -3.13
C LEU A 330 1.72 13.32 -4.21
N MET A 331 1.05 14.46 -4.44
CA MET A 331 0.07 14.59 -5.52
C MET A 331 0.77 14.50 -6.88
N GLY A 332 0.16 13.75 -7.81
CA GLY A 332 0.77 13.43 -9.11
C GLY A 332 1.88 12.38 -9.06
N SER A 333 2.11 11.74 -7.91
CA SER A 333 2.97 10.56 -7.85
C SER A 333 2.27 9.33 -8.44
N PRO A 334 3.00 8.37 -9.02
CA PRO A 334 2.42 7.13 -9.54
C PRO A 334 1.66 6.28 -8.50
N ASP A 335 1.92 6.46 -7.20
CA ASP A 335 1.16 5.81 -6.12
C ASP A 335 -0.19 6.50 -5.91
N THR A 336 -0.18 7.83 -5.79
CA THR A 336 -1.41 8.62 -5.60
C THR A 336 -2.34 8.47 -6.79
N ASP A 337 -1.82 8.51 -8.02
CA ASP A 337 -2.62 8.33 -9.24
C ASP A 337 -3.31 6.96 -9.27
N TYR A 338 -2.58 5.90 -8.88
CA TYR A 338 -3.14 4.57 -8.75
C TYR A 338 -4.23 4.48 -7.68
N LYS A 339 -4.05 5.12 -6.51
CA LYS A 339 -5.08 5.15 -5.46
C LYS A 339 -6.34 5.88 -5.93
N MET A 340 -6.19 7.02 -6.61
CA MET A 340 -7.31 7.76 -7.20
C MET A 340 -8.07 6.90 -8.21
N GLU A 341 -7.34 6.20 -9.08
CA GLU A 341 -7.95 5.30 -10.07
C GLU A 341 -8.70 4.13 -9.43
N MET A 342 -8.10 3.49 -8.42
CA MET A 342 -8.72 2.40 -7.67
C MET A 342 -9.98 2.86 -6.94
N PHE A 343 -9.97 4.03 -6.31
CA PHE A 343 -11.13 4.57 -5.61
C PHE A 343 -12.25 4.98 -6.58
N SER A 344 -11.90 5.57 -7.72
CA SER A 344 -12.84 5.82 -8.83
C SER A 344 -13.51 4.53 -9.31
N LEU A 345 -12.73 3.45 -9.45
CA LEU A 345 -13.26 2.14 -9.81
C LEU A 345 -14.19 1.58 -8.72
N CYS A 346 -13.82 1.69 -7.43
CA CYS A 346 -14.69 1.28 -6.32
C CYS A 346 -16.02 2.03 -6.33
N ASN A 347 -16.00 3.35 -6.57
CA ASN A 347 -17.21 4.17 -6.69
C ASN A 347 -18.09 3.73 -7.86
N LYS A 348 -17.48 3.44 -9.02
CA LYS A 348 -18.20 2.95 -10.21
C LYS A 348 -18.89 1.61 -9.92
N GLU A 349 -18.16 0.64 -9.37
CA GLU A 349 -18.70 -0.69 -9.10
C GLU A 349 -19.76 -0.67 -7.98
N ALA A 350 -19.57 0.16 -6.94
CA ALA A 350 -20.55 0.36 -5.87
C ALA A 350 -21.88 0.92 -6.41
N LYS A 351 -21.83 1.89 -7.33
CA LYS A 351 -23.03 2.45 -7.98
C LYS A 351 -23.72 1.46 -8.91
N ALA A 352 -22.95 0.71 -9.70
CA ALA A 352 -23.50 -0.21 -10.71
C ALA A 352 -24.31 -1.36 -10.11
N ARG A 353 -23.96 -1.83 -8.91
CA ARG A 353 -24.50 -3.08 -8.34
C ARG A 353 -25.37 -2.92 -7.08
N SER A 354 -25.69 -1.68 -6.69
CA SER A 354 -26.58 -1.36 -5.55
C SER A 354 -28.03 -1.83 -5.68
N ARG A 355 -28.45 -2.30 -6.86
CA ARG A 355 -29.86 -2.63 -7.13
C ARG A 355 -30.28 -4.10 -7.00
N SER A 356 -29.37 -5.06 -6.86
CA SER A 356 -29.79 -6.48 -6.77
C SER A 356 -28.85 -7.47 -6.07
N GLU A 357 -27.56 -7.17 -5.88
CA GLU A 357 -26.59 -8.20 -5.49
C GLU A 357 -25.65 -7.84 -4.33
N LEU A 358 -25.54 -6.57 -3.95
CA LEU A 358 -24.93 -6.20 -2.66
C LEU A 358 -25.89 -6.68 -1.56
N GLY A 359 -25.46 -7.64 -0.74
CA GLY A 359 -26.32 -8.32 0.22
C GLY A 359 -27.19 -7.36 1.05
N LEU A 360 -28.31 -7.89 1.58
CA LEU A 360 -29.35 -7.13 2.31
C LEU A 360 -28.83 -6.08 3.32
N ALA A 361 -27.62 -6.25 3.87
CA ALA A 361 -26.97 -5.32 4.80
C ALA A 361 -26.52 -3.97 4.17
N VAL A 362 -26.25 -3.91 2.86
CA VAL A 362 -25.79 -2.70 2.15
C VAL A 362 -26.86 -2.12 1.23
N LYS A 363 -28.04 -2.76 1.17
CA LYS A 363 -29.11 -2.46 0.20
C LYS A 363 -29.56 -0.98 0.20
N ASN A 364 -29.33 -0.26 1.30
CA ASN A 364 -29.70 1.14 1.47
C ASN A 364 -28.52 2.03 1.95
N LYS A 365 -27.26 1.60 1.80
CA LYS A 365 -26.10 2.42 2.21
C LYS A 365 -25.33 2.92 1.00
N VAL A 366 -25.05 4.22 0.95
CA VAL A 366 -24.23 4.82 -0.12
C VAL A 366 -22.75 4.72 0.25
N LEU A 367 -21.94 4.15 -0.63
CA LEU A 367 -20.49 4.03 -0.43
C LEU A 367 -19.74 5.03 -1.30
N ARG A 368 -18.77 5.73 -0.72
CA ARG A 368 -17.90 6.68 -1.42
C ARG A 368 -16.44 6.50 -1.01
N PHE A 369 -15.57 6.44 -2.01
CA PHE A 369 -14.13 6.32 -1.89
C PHE A 369 -13.48 7.58 -2.44
N GLU A 370 -12.61 8.26 -1.69
CA GLU A 370 -12.03 9.54 -2.13
C GLU A 370 -10.59 9.72 -1.65
N VAL A 371 -9.74 10.33 -2.48
CA VAL A 371 -8.41 10.81 -2.07
C VAL A 371 -8.50 12.30 -1.79
N LEU A 372 -8.09 12.69 -0.58
CA LEU A 372 -8.13 14.06 -0.07
C LEU A 372 -6.72 14.65 -0.07
N ALA A 373 -6.52 15.68 -0.89
CA ALA A 373 -5.29 16.47 -0.88
C ALA A 373 -5.25 17.40 0.35
N GLU A 374 -4.05 17.65 0.88
CA GLU A 374 -3.81 18.41 2.10
C GLU A 374 -4.32 19.86 2.09
N ASP A 375 -4.47 20.49 0.93
CA ASP A 375 -5.01 21.85 0.77
C ASP A 375 -6.50 21.90 0.42
N GLU A 376 -7.07 20.80 -0.08
CA GLU A 376 -8.46 20.74 -0.56
C GLU A 376 -9.37 19.86 0.30
N TRP A 377 -8.83 19.11 1.27
CA TRP A 377 -9.59 18.12 2.03
C TRP A 377 -10.84 18.71 2.70
N GLU A 378 -10.77 19.93 3.24
CA GLU A 378 -11.91 20.56 3.91
C GLU A 378 -13.03 20.90 2.93
N ALA A 379 -12.68 21.44 1.75
CA ALA A 379 -13.65 21.75 0.70
C ALA A 379 -14.33 20.47 0.17
N LYS A 380 -13.55 19.41 -0.07
CA LYS A 380 -14.09 18.12 -0.50
C LYS A 380 -15.00 17.49 0.56
N LEU A 381 -14.61 17.50 1.83
CA LEU A 381 -15.45 16.96 2.90
C LEU A 381 -16.74 17.75 3.09
N ASN A 382 -16.70 19.08 2.92
CA ASN A 382 -17.91 19.92 2.95
C ASN A 382 -18.90 19.49 1.86
N ASP A 383 -18.42 19.31 0.62
CA ASP A 383 -19.24 18.87 -0.51
C ASP A 383 -19.83 17.47 -0.24
N MET A 384 -18.98 16.53 0.16
CA MET A 384 -19.38 15.15 0.46
C MET A 384 -20.44 15.07 1.57
N LEU A 385 -20.32 15.85 2.64
CA LEU A 385 -21.25 15.82 3.77
C LEU A 385 -22.50 16.69 3.60
N GLN A 386 -22.60 17.47 2.51
CA GLN A 386 -23.81 18.21 2.15
C GLN A 386 -24.78 17.39 1.30
N GLU A 387 -24.30 16.36 0.60
CA GLU A 387 -25.13 15.39 -0.14
C GLU A 387 -25.91 14.42 0.76
#